data_AF-A0A016SGV6-F1
#
_entry.id   AF-A0A016SGV6-F1
#
_cell.length_a   1.000
_cell.length_b   1.000
_cell.length_c   1.000
_cell.angle_alpha   90.00
_cell.angle_beta   90.00
_cell.angle_gamma   90.00
#
_symmetry.space_group_name_H-M   'P 1'
#
loop_
_entity.id
_entity.type
_entity.pdbx_description
1 polymer ?
#
loop_
_entity_poly.entity_id
_entity_poly.type
_entity_poly.pdbx_seq_one_letter_code
_entity_poly.pdbx_strand_id
1 'polypeptide(L)'
;MKSSMNPLSSSWEIMVCVDRASITHTRLGSLELNNPMFLISVPKKLRKSTDILSILRENAARLQTPYDIRATFLDILKYQPSSNFTDRSSMTLSGEYGVSFLRTQPDVERTCKNLPIPLFYCICHFPLRNVEKSSPMAVEAGKFLITYINSFLEQYDTSHKCETLEFSHTISMFAYVPEELTKTYRISVKATPPSNAEFRDIEAFPTQNPVYSIIQRLTASDFLKIPKKCPLRVCSSVVALPSAGSTDYVTGESSTYASLDDTTETPAAKLNPFDTCILPEYDPWDEDIVPFVDQEYNPLNNCNRKFKPMTTLKDGIVTVNAENVTCQGRCLTRRSDRANNRGRWVNVDEADFRCEIVETLCTDTTGKDVYQMVHAQVVEKNDTKLYKGNARSENYHNVYVILLDSISSTQGTRNLPQTMHFFEKSMEAVSFPHINKVGLNSRPNGVALWFGKSMEKVDRKLFGLPDLEPDWTYNYFCRKYVDNETFLMKEFSDRGYKTLLAEDWGQGTLNWPSCKGFNKQPTDHYMRPFQLALEKNVSRLLKQTYNKANCIEQHQDILRYLEDFVNSYEGIPKFGWIWLSLLGHDHESGVIHADPDFQRFLLHNKKKSLHNFVACGGTAVYSARSRRG
;
A
#
# COMPACT_ATOMS: atom_id res chain seq x y z
N MET A 1 -4.14 38.61 -29.42
CA MET A 1 -3.45 38.53 -28.12
C MET A 1 -4.42 38.92 -27.01
N LYS A 2 -4.83 37.95 -26.18
CA LYS A 2 -5.16 38.08 -24.76
C LYS A 2 -5.55 36.69 -24.26
N SER A 3 -4.64 36.08 -23.52
CA SER A 3 -4.86 34.87 -22.74
C SER A 3 -5.69 35.24 -21.51
N SER A 4 -6.78 34.52 -21.25
CA SER A 4 -7.39 34.46 -19.93
C SER A 4 -7.26 33.04 -19.41
N MET A 5 -6.40 32.91 -18.40
CA MET A 5 -6.12 31.70 -17.63
C MET A 5 -7.40 31.23 -16.95
N ASN A 6 -7.75 29.94 -17.13
CA ASN A 6 -8.78 29.29 -16.34
C ASN A 6 -8.20 28.88 -14.97
N PRO A 7 -8.94 29.08 -13.87
CA PRO A 7 -8.45 28.81 -12.52
C PRO A 7 -8.34 27.30 -12.26
N LEU A 8 -7.18 26.93 -11.71
CA LEU A 8 -6.81 25.60 -11.21
C LEU A 8 -7.76 25.18 -10.07
N SER A 9 -8.66 24.23 -10.32
CA SER A 9 -9.39 23.53 -9.26
C SER A 9 -8.54 22.39 -8.71
N SER A 10 -7.78 22.64 -7.66
CA SER A 10 -7.16 21.60 -6.82
C SER A 10 -8.23 21.03 -5.89
N SER A 11 -8.85 19.92 -6.28
CA SER A 11 -9.72 19.13 -5.40
C SER A 11 -8.87 18.26 -4.48
N TRP A 12 -8.72 18.71 -3.23
CA TRP A 12 -8.17 17.96 -2.11
C TRP A 12 -9.32 17.21 -1.42
N GLU A 13 -9.34 15.88 -1.49
CA GLU A 13 -10.13 15.01 -0.60
C GLU A 13 -9.11 14.16 0.17
N ILE A 14 -8.95 14.22 1.49
CA ILE A 14 -9.85 14.14 2.65
C ILE A 14 -10.23 12.70 3.05
N MET A 15 -9.30 11.98 3.70
CA MET A 15 -9.56 10.80 4.56
C MET A 15 -10.21 11.23 5.89
N VAL A 16 -11.48 11.59 5.80
CA VAL A 16 -12.41 12.00 6.85
C VAL A 16 -12.34 11.06 8.08
N CYS A 17 -11.59 11.38 9.14
CA CYS A 17 -11.74 10.68 10.42
C CYS A 17 -12.93 11.29 11.18
N VAL A 18 -14.15 10.80 10.94
CA VAL A 18 -15.32 11.00 11.80
C VAL A 18 -15.91 9.63 12.07
N ASP A 19 -15.81 9.19 13.31
CA ASP A 19 -16.98 8.98 14.17
C ASP A 19 -16.50 8.75 15.61
N ARG A 20 -17.33 9.10 16.59
CA ARG A 20 -17.15 8.59 17.95
C ARG A 20 -17.23 7.06 17.86
N ALA A 21 -16.16 6.38 18.29
CA ALA A 21 -15.82 4.98 18.05
C ALA A 21 -15.31 4.70 16.62
N SER A 22 -14.07 5.11 16.33
CA SER A 22 -13.31 4.59 15.19
C SER A 22 -12.54 3.34 15.61
N ILE A 23 -12.50 2.30 14.76
CA ILE A 23 -11.68 1.10 14.98
C ILE A 23 -10.21 1.45 15.28
N THR A 24 -9.72 2.56 14.71
CA THR A 24 -8.35 3.07 14.92
C THR A 24 -8.07 3.57 16.34
N HIS A 25 -9.09 3.74 17.18
CA HIS A 25 -8.96 4.10 18.59
C HIS A 25 -8.78 2.89 19.50
N THR A 26 -9.09 1.68 19.02
CA THR A 26 -8.79 0.44 19.73
C THR A 26 -7.29 0.20 19.74
N ARG A 27 -6.82 -0.57 20.73
CA ARG A 27 -5.39 -0.95 20.83
C ARG A 27 -4.94 -1.63 19.53
N LEU A 28 -5.64 -2.69 19.11
CA LEU A 28 -5.29 -3.46 17.93
C LEU A 28 -5.44 -2.65 16.63
N GLY A 29 -6.55 -1.92 16.44
CA GLY A 29 -6.78 -1.13 15.23
C GLY A 29 -5.73 -0.04 15.02
N SER A 30 -5.16 0.52 16.10
CA SER A 30 -4.04 1.46 16.01
C SER A 30 -2.74 0.84 15.51
N LEU A 31 -2.50 -0.44 15.83
CA LEU A 31 -1.35 -1.21 15.33
C LEU A 31 -1.57 -1.68 13.89
N GLU A 32 -2.80 -2.11 13.58
CA GLU A 32 -3.22 -2.56 12.26
C GLU A 32 -3.03 -1.49 11.19
N LEU A 33 -3.15 -0.21 11.55
CA LEU A 33 -2.84 0.93 10.66
C LEU A 33 -1.42 0.91 10.10
N ASN A 34 -0.47 0.27 10.76
CA ASN A 34 0.94 0.28 10.40
C ASN A 34 1.47 -1.10 9.99
N ASN A 35 0.61 -2.13 9.99
CA ASN A 35 0.99 -3.52 9.79
C ASN A 35 0.25 -4.17 8.60
N PRO A 36 0.73 -3.95 7.36
CA PRO A 36 0.15 -4.56 6.17
C PRO A 36 0.24 -6.09 6.19
N MET A 37 -0.77 -6.75 5.66
CA MET A 37 -0.73 -8.21 5.46
C MET A 37 0.34 -8.58 4.43
N PHE A 38 1.08 -9.66 4.66
CA PHE A 38 1.89 -10.30 3.62
C PHE A 38 2.11 -11.78 3.92
N LEU A 39 2.00 -12.61 2.89
CA LEU A 39 2.42 -14.00 2.89
C LEU A 39 2.90 -14.40 1.50
N ILE A 40 3.81 -15.36 1.45
CA ILE A 40 4.35 -15.88 0.19
C ILE A 40 4.49 -17.39 0.23
N SER A 41 3.99 -18.03 -0.83
CA SER A 41 4.26 -19.44 -1.14
C SER A 41 5.38 -19.56 -2.16
N VAL A 42 6.21 -20.57 -1.95
CA VAL A 42 7.35 -20.93 -2.80
C VAL A 42 6.95 -22.11 -3.70
N PRO A 43 7.50 -22.25 -4.93
CA PRO A 43 7.32 -23.44 -5.74
C PRO A 43 7.56 -24.75 -4.98
N LYS A 44 6.64 -25.71 -5.10
CA LYS A 44 6.66 -27.01 -4.38
C LYS A 44 7.96 -27.79 -4.57
N LYS A 45 8.60 -27.69 -5.74
CA LYS A 45 9.93 -28.30 -6.00
C LYS A 45 10.97 -27.74 -5.03
N LEU A 46 11.01 -26.42 -4.84
CA LEU A 46 11.99 -25.74 -4.00
C LEU A 46 11.75 -25.97 -2.50
N ARG A 47 10.50 -26.16 -2.07
CA ARG A 47 10.15 -26.40 -0.65
C ARG A 47 10.88 -27.59 -0.02
N LYS A 48 11.17 -28.62 -0.81
CA LYS A 48 11.84 -29.85 -0.34
C LYS A 48 13.29 -29.98 -0.80
N SER A 49 13.63 -29.35 -1.93
CA SER A 49 14.98 -29.42 -2.51
C SER A 49 15.92 -28.33 -1.98
N THR A 50 15.40 -27.39 -1.21
CA THR A 50 16.14 -26.25 -0.66
C THR A 50 15.72 -25.98 0.78
N ASP A 51 16.46 -25.12 1.45
CA ASP A 51 16.22 -24.59 2.79
C ASP A 51 15.41 -23.27 2.79
N ILE A 52 14.87 -22.84 1.64
CA ILE A 52 14.15 -21.55 1.51
C ILE A 52 13.06 -21.38 2.58
N LEU A 53 12.29 -22.44 2.87
CA LEU A 53 11.21 -22.33 3.86
C LEU A 53 11.74 -22.07 5.28
N SER A 54 12.94 -22.54 5.61
CA SER A 54 13.57 -22.26 6.90
C SER A 54 13.95 -20.77 6.99
N ILE A 55 14.66 -20.28 5.98
CA ILE A 55 15.11 -18.89 5.90
C ILE A 55 13.92 -17.91 5.84
N LEU A 56 12.87 -18.25 5.10
CA LEU A 56 11.64 -17.46 5.07
C LEU A 56 10.99 -17.36 6.45
N ARG A 57 10.90 -18.46 7.20
CA ARG A 57 10.30 -18.47 8.54
C ARG A 57 11.13 -17.69 9.56
N GLU A 58 12.45 -17.80 9.47
CA GLU A 58 13.37 -17.00 10.30
C GLU A 58 13.22 -15.50 10.01
N ASN A 59 13.21 -15.12 8.73
CA ASN A 59 13.02 -13.73 8.32
C ASN A 59 11.61 -13.21 8.67
N ALA A 60 10.58 -14.05 8.59
CA ALA A 60 9.21 -13.69 8.94
C ALA A 60 9.02 -13.31 10.41
N ALA A 61 9.87 -13.80 11.30
CA ALA A 61 9.88 -13.46 12.72
C ALA A 61 10.53 -12.09 13.03
N ARG A 62 11.15 -11.44 12.04
CA ARG A 62 11.84 -10.15 12.20
C ARG A 62 10.99 -9.00 11.67
N LEU A 63 11.31 -7.77 12.06
CA LEU A 63 10.72 -6.56 11.49
C LEU A 63 11.04 -6.46 9.99
N GLN A 64 10.02 -6.39 9.14
CA GLN A 64 10.17 -6.30 7.68
C GLN A 64 9.50 -5.04 7.12
N THR A 65 9.78 -4.72 5.86
CA THR A 65 9.23 -3.56 5.16
C THR A 65 8.82 -3.92 3.73
N PRO A 66 8.02 -3.06 3.06
CA PRO A 66 7.79 -3.15 1.63
C PRO A 66 9.07 -3.22 0.77
N TYR A 67 10.18 -2.63 1.23
CA TYR A 67 11.44 -2.72 0.49
C TYR A 67 12.00 -4.16 0.47
N ASP A 68 11.78 -4.94 1.51
CA ASP A 68 12.23 -6.34 1.58
C ASP A 68 11.41 -7.23 0.63
N ILE A 69 10.11 -6.95 0.48
CA ILE A 69 9.24 -7.60 -0.52
C ILE A 69 9.79 -7.34 -1.93
N ARG A 70 10.11 -6.09 -2.25
CA ARG A 70 10.72 -5.72 -3.54
C ARG A 70 12.05 -6.43 -3.75
N ALA A 71 12.95 -6.36 -2.77
CA ALA A 71 14.26 -7.01 -2.83
C ALA A 71 14.13 -8.52 -3.07
N THR A 72 13.12 -9.15 -2.46
CA THR A 72 12.79 -10.57 -2.68
C THR A 72 12.42 -10.87 -4.13
N PHE A 73 11.55 -10.06 -4.74
CA PHE A 73 11.16 -10.25 -6.14
C PHE A 73 12.33 -9.99 -7.11
N LEU A 74 13.18 -9.00 -6.82
CA LEU A 74 14.39 -8.77 -7.59
C LEU A 74 15.40 -9.91 -7.43
N ASP A 75 15.50 -10.53 -6.25
CA ASP A 75 16.37 -11.67 -5.99
C ASP A 75 15.91 -12.94 -6.74
N ILE A 76 14.59 -13.23 -6.70
CA ILE A 76 13.95 -14.29 -7.51
C ILE A 76 14.26 -14.11 -8.99
N LEU A 77 14.23 -12.87 -9.47
CA LEU A 77 14.43 -12.54 -10.88
C LEU A 77 15.91 -12.57 -11.31
N LYS A 78 16.78 -11.94 -10.53
CA LYS A 78 18.13 -11.55 -10.96
C LYS A 78 19.22 -12.51 -10.51
N TYR A 79 19.11 -13.10 -9.32
CA TYR A 79 20.24 -13.77 -8.67
C TYR A 79 19.97 -15.25 -8.37
N GLN A 80 18.83 -15.59 -7.78
CA GLN A 80 18.49 -16.97 -7.41
C GLN A 80 18.50 -17.99 -8.57
N PRO A 81 18.12 -17.65 -9.83
CA PRO A 81 18.17 -18.60 -10.94
C PRO A 81 19.58 -19.13 -11.24
N SER A 82 20.63 -18.37 -10.94
CA SER A 82 22.03 -18.75 -11.21
C SER A 82 22.55 -19.84 -10.26
N SER A 83 21.98 -19.92 -9.05
CA SER A 83 22.35 -20.91 -8.02
C SER A 83 21.31 -22.03 -7.89
N ASN A 84 20.38 -22.16 -8.84
CA ASN A 84 19.23 -23.06 -8.73
C ASN A 84 18.46 -22.85 -7.42
N PHE A 85 18.35 -21.61 -6.96
CA PHE A 85 17.72 -21.25 -5.70
C PHE A 85 18.34 -21.95 -4.48
N THR A 86 19.67 -22.15 -4.42
CA THR A 86 20.35 -22.76 -3.25
C THR A 86 21.15 -21.77 -2.42
N ASP A 87 21.49 -20.61 -2.98
CA ASP A 87 22.28 -19.59 -2.28
C ASP A 87 21.43 -18.77 -1.30
N ARG A 88 21.83 -18.80 -0.01
CA ARG A 88 21.24 -18.04 1.10
C ARG A 88 22.17 -17.00 1.68
N SER A 89 23.37 -16.85 1.14
CA SER A 89 24.33 -15.87 1.64
C SER A 89 23.71 -14.48 1.69
N SER A 90 24.01 -13.76 2.77
CA SER A 90 23.56 -12.39 2.94
C SER A 90 24.08 -11.53 1.79
N MET A 91 23.20 -10.72 1.21
CA MET A 91 23.52 -9.91 0.04
C MET A 91 22.71 -8.61 0.06
N THR A 92 23.40 -7.50 -0.14
CA THR A 92 22.77 -6.20 -0.38
C THR A 92 22.56 -6.00 -1.88
N LEU A 93 21.33 -5.70 -2.28
CA LEU A 93 21.04 -5.37 -3.67
C LEU A 93 21.37 -3.89 -3.91
N SER A 94 22.27 -3.62 -4.86
CA SER A 94 22.68 -2.25 -5.19
C SER A 94 21.48 -1.38 -5.54
N GLY A 95 21.35 -0.24 -4.85
CA GLY A 95 20.28 0.75 -5.08
C GLY A 95 18.93 0.40 -4.43
N GLU A 96 18.87 -0.63 -3.60
CA GLU A 96 17.66 -1.07 -2.89
C GLU A 96 17.85 -0.96 -1.36
N TYR A 97 16.80 -0.57 -0.64
CA TYR A 97 16.83 -0.49 0.83
C TYR A 97 16.58 -1.82 1.53
N GLY A 98 15.91 -2.76 0.86
CA GLY A 98 15.46 -4.01 1.46
C GLY A 98 16.44 -5.16 1.28
N VAL A 99 16.25 -6.21 2.07
CA VAL A 99 16.98 -7.47 1.97
C VAL A 99 16.01 -8.60 1.64
N SER A 100 16.36 -9.43 0.65
CA SER A 100 15.53 -10.56 0.20
C SER A 100 15.17 -11.51 1.35
N PHE A 101 13.92 -11.93 1.42
CA PHE A 101 13.46 -12.95 2.36
C PHE A 101 14.04 -14.34 2.07
N LEU A 102 14.61 -14.55 0.88
CA LEU A 102 15.24 -15.82 0.48
C LEU A 102 16.71 -15.90 0.90
N ARG A 103 17.22 -14.94 1.65
CA ARG A 103 18.62 -14.87 2.09
C ARG A 103 18.69 -14.63 3.59
N THR A 104 19.77 -15.05 4.21
CA THR A 104 20.07 -14.70 5.60
C THR A 104 20.21 -13.18 5.69
N GLN A 105 19.37 -12.56 6.53
CA GLN A 105 19.44 -11.13 6.78
C GLN A 105 20.58 -10.82 7.75
N PRO A 106 21.26 -9.65 7.64
CA PRO A 106 22.38 -9.30 8.50
C PRO A 106 22.07 -9.43 9.99
N ASP A 107 23.09 -9.72 10.81
CA ASP A 107 22.98 -9.88 12.26
C ASP A 107 22.65 -8.57 13.00
N VAL A 108 22.65 -7.43 12.29
CA VAL A 108 22.21 -6.16 12.84
C VAL A 108 20.72 -6.23 13.17
N GLU A 109 20.39 -5.82 14.39
CA GLU A 109 19.01 -5.78 14.87
C GLU A 109 18.15 -4.87 13.98
N ARG A 110 17.00 -5.40 13.55
CA ARG A 110 16.09 -4.69 12.65
C ARG A 110 15.14 -3.84 13.47
N THR A 111 15.46 -2.56 13.57
CA THR A 111 14.67 -1.57 14.32
C THR A 111 14.22 -0.42 13.41
N CYS A 112 13.28 0.38 13.88
CA CYS A 112 12.87 1.62 13.19
C CYS A 112 13.98 2.70 13.19
N LYS A 113 15.04 2.52 13.99
CA LYS A 113 16.27 3.34 13.90
C LYS A 113 17.13 2.94 12.69
N ASN A 114 17.22 1.64 12.42
CA ASN A 114 18.11 1.09 11.39
C ASN A 114 17.44 0.92 10.02
N LEU A 115 16.11 0.85 9.98
CA LEU A 115 15.33 0.73 8.74
C LEU A 115 14.73 2.09 8.33
N PRO A 116 14.38 2.28 7.04
CA PRO A 116 13.74 3.51 6.54
C PRO A 116 12.25 3.58 6.94
N ILE A 117 11.98 3.49 8.24
CA ILE A 117 10.66 3.53 8.85
C ILE A 117 10.57 4.82 9.67
N PRO A 118 9.77 5.81 9.26
CA PRO A 118 9.44 6.94 10.13
C PRO A 118 8.88 6.41 11.45
N LEU A 119 9.39 6.91 12.59
CA LEU A 119 9.06 6.39 13.92
C LEU A 119 7.54 6.41 14.21
N PHE A 120 6.79 7.34 13.63
CA PHE A 120 5.33 7.39 13.72
C PHE A 120 4.61 6.16 13.12
N TYR A 121 5.22 5.49 12.15
CA TYR A 121 4.70 4.24 11.56
C TYR A 121 5.29 2.99 12.21
N CYS A 122 6.20 3.14 13.18
CA CYS A 122 6.90 2.03 13.78
C CYS A 122 5.95 1.12 14.57
N ILE A 123 5.96 -0.17 14.26
CA ILE A 123 5.20 -1.19 15.01
C ILE A 123 5.97 -1.70 16.24
N CYS A 124 7.26 -1.42 16.36
CA CYS A 124 8.02 -1.81 17.56
C CYS A 124 7.40 -1.15 18.79
N HIS A 125 7.25 -1.93 19.85
CA HIS A 125 6.86 -1.44 21.15
C HIS A 125 8.07 -0.94 21.91
N PHE A 126 7.86 0.15 22.64
CA PHE A 126 8.86 0.77 23.48
C PHE A 126 8.33 0.87 24.91
N PRO A 127 9.20 0.76 25.93
CA PRO A 127 8.82 1.05 27.31
C PRO A 127 8.35 2.51 27.43
N LEU A 128 7.12 2.69 27.89
CA LEU A 128 6.50 4.00 28.05
C LEU A 128 6.11 4.24 29.51
N ARG A 129 6.37 5.45 30.01
CA ARG A 129 5.88 5.93 31.31
C ARG A 129 4.80 6.96 31.09
N ASN A 130 3.66 6.80 31.77
CA ASN A 130 2.59 7.80 31.73
C ASN A 130 3.09 9.13 32.34
N VAL A 131 2.83 10.23 31.65
CA VAL A 131 3.07 11.60 32.14
C VAL A 131 1.71 12.21 32.46
N GLU A 132 1.60 12.83 33.64
CA GLU A 132 0.35 13.44 34.06
C GLU A 132 -0.08 14.54 33.07
N LYS A 133 -1.28 14.41 32.51
CA LYS A 133 -1.82 15.32 31.49
C LYS A 133 -1.95 16.78 31.94
N SER A 134 -2.07 17.01 33.26
CA SER A 134 -2.14 18.32 33.91
C SER A 134 -0.77 18.87 34.33
N SER A 135 0.32 18.11 34.13
CA SER A 135 1.66 18.59 34.47
C SER A 135 2.04 19.82 33.64
N PRO A 136 2.86 20.75 34.18
CA PRO A 136 3.33 21.92 33.44
C PRO A 136 3.95 21.54 32.09
N MET A 137 4.79 20.49 32.08
CA MET A 137 5.40 19.95 30.86
C MET A 137 4.36 19.52 29.83
N ALA A 138 3.33 18.76 30.22
CA ALA A 138 2.30 18.28 29.30
C ALA A 138 1.45 19.42 28.72
N VAL A 139 1.18 20.46 29.51
CA VAL A 139 0.44 21.64 29.07
C VAL A 139 1.28 22.52 28.13
N GLU A 140 2.56 22.72 28.45
CA GLU A 140 3.47 23.52 27.62
C GLU A 140 3.78 22.83 26.29
N ALA A 141 4.09 21.52 26.31
CA ALA A 141 4.25 20.72 25.10
C ALA A 141 3.00 20.80 24.22
N GLY A 142 1.81 20.67 24.81
CA GLY A 142 0.58 20.75 24.04
C GLY A 142 0.27 22.12 23.44
N LYS A 143 0.58 23.21 24.17
CA LYS A 143 0.50 24.57 23.63
C LYS A 143 1.52 24.81 22.51
N PHE A 144 2.73 24.31 22.69
CA PHE A 144 3.78 24.37 21.67
C PHE A 144 3.31 23.68 20.39
N LEU A 145 2.77 22.46 20.50
CA LEU A 145 2.27 21.70 19.35
C LEU A 145 1.21 22.44 18.54
N ILE A 146 0.20 23.01 19.21
CA ILE A 146 -0.85 23.81 18.56
C ILE A 146 -0.27 25.07 17.91
N THR A 147 0.65 25.76 18.59
CA THR A 147 1.32 26.94 18.05
C THR A 147 2.12 26.60 16.80
N TYR A 148 2.86 25.48 16.83
CA TYR A 148 3.59 24.98 15.68
C TYR A 148 2.67 24.68 14.49
N ILE A 149 1.53 24.00 14.72
CA ILE A 149 0.55 23.72 13.66
C ILE A 149 0.05 25.02 13.02
N ASN A 150 -0.28 26.05 13.82
CA ASN A 150 -0.71 27.33 13.27
C ASN A 150 0.39 27.99 12.43
N SER A 151 1.64 28.03 12.92
CA SER A 151 2.78 28.58 12.18
C SER A 151 3.01 27.85 10.86
N PHE A 152 2.79 26.53 10.86
CA PHE A 152 2.87 25.71 9.68
C PHE A 152 1.77 26.06 8.66
N LEU A 153 0.52 26.26 9.12
CA LEU A 153 -0.59 26.68 8.25
C LEU A 153 -0.36 28.05 7.60
N GLU A 154 0.29 28.97 8.33
CA GLU A 154 0.69 30.29 7.83
C GLU A 154 1.76 30.19 6.73
N GLN A 155 2.77 29.33 6.90
CA GLN A 155 3.85 29.14 5.92
C GLN A 155 3.33 28.70 4.53
N TYR A 156 2.19 28.01 4.48
CA TYR A 156 1.59 27.51 3.23
C TYR A 156 0.50 28.43 2.65
N ASP A 157 0.39 29.67 3.13
CA ASP A 157 -0.63 30.66 2.72
C ASP A 157 -2.06 30.09 2.74
N THR A 158 -2.38 29.38 3.82
CA THR A 158 -3.71 28.79 4.00
C THR A 158 -4.39 29.21 5.27
N SER A 159 -3.70 30.01 6.09
CA SER A 159 -4.26 30.68 7.27
C SER A 159 -5.54 31.46 6.93
N HIS A 160 -5.64 32.08 5.75
CA HIS A 160 -6.85 32.78 5.32
C HIS A 160 -8.06 31.87 5.02
N LYS A 161 -7.84 30.54 4.99
CA LYS A 161 -8.85 29.51 4.74
C LYS A 161 -9.18 28.68 5.97
N CYS A 162 -8.34 28.72 7.00
CA CYS A 162 -8.40 27.89 8.18
C CYS A 162 -8.65 28.75 9.42
N GLU A 163 -9.29 28.19 10.43
CA GLU A 163 -9.38 28.87 11.72
C GLU A 163 -8.05 28.72 12.46
N THR A 164 -7.69 29.76 13.21
CA THR A 164 -6.55 29.70 14.14
C THR A 164 -6.89 28.73 15.27
N LEU A 165 -6.08 27.68 15.43
CA LEU A 165 -6.30 26.67 16.46
C LEU A 165 -5.86 27.20 17.83
N GLU A 166 -6.63 26.93 18.87
CA GLU A 166 -6.19 27.20 20.25
C GLU A 166 -6.13 25.90 21.05
N PHE A 167 -5.14 25.80 21.93
CA PHE A 167 -4.97 24.63 22.79
C PHE A 167 -6.10 24.55 23.82
N SER A 168 -6.80 23.40 23.85
CA SER A 168 -7.80 23.12 24.90
C SER A 168 -7.15 22.38 26.07
N HIS A 169 -6.67 21.17 25.85
CA HIS A 169 -6.06 20.34 26.88
C HIS A 169 -5.26 19.17 26.27
N THR A 170 -4.39 18.58 27.08
CA THR A 170 -3.65 17.36 26.73
C THR A 170 -4.54 16.14 26.98
N ILE A 171 -4.73 15.31 25.96
CA ILE A 171 -5.50 14.05 26.03
C ILE A 171 -4.65 12.97 26.71
N SER A 172 -3.41 12.79 26.24
CA SER A 172 -2.46 11.84 26.81
C SER A 172 -1.01 12.26 26.52
N MET A 173 -0.09 11.86 27.39
CA MET A 173 1.34 12.05 27.18
C MET A 173 2.12 10.88 27.79
N PHE A 174 3.09 10.33 27.06
CA PHE A 174 3.92 9.22 27.48
C PHE A 174 5.40 9.54 27.21
N ALA A 175 6.27 9.30 28.19
CA ALA A 175 7.72 9.40 28.03
C ALA A 175 8.29 8.06 27.56
N TYR A 176 9.20 8.08 26.59
CA TYR A 176 9.98 6.89 26.21
C TYR A 176 11.06 6.63 27.27
N VAL A 177 11.09 5.43 27.85
CA VAL A 177 11.98 5.10 28.97
C VAL A 177 13.22 4.34 28.45
N PRO A 178 14.45 4.68 28.92
CA PRO A 178 14.79 5.68 29.94
C PRO A 178 14.74 7.13 29.43
N GLU A 179 14.03 7.99 30.15
CA GLU A 179 13.74 9.38 29.76
C GLU A 179 15.01 10.23 29.71
N GLU A 180 15.99 9.94 30.56
CA GLU A 180 17.30 10.59 30.60
C GLU A 180 18.11 10.37 29.31
N LEU A 181 17.84 9.29 28.58
CA LEU A 181 18.47 8.97 27.31
C LEU A 181 17.65 9.46 26.13
N THR A 182 16.34 9.19 26.13
CA THR A 182 15.49 9.48 24.96
C THR A 182 15.08 10.94 24.91
N LYS A 183 14.79 11.55 26.06
CA LYS A 183 14.12 12.86 26.20
C LYS A 183 12.98 13.05 25.20
N THR A 184 12.26 11.96 24.91
CA THR A 184 11.25 11.89 23.85
C THR A 184 9.91 11.54 24.46
N TYR A 185 8.85 12.17 23.95
CA TYR A 185 7.49 12.01 24.44
C TYR A 185 6.52 11.80 23.28
N ARG A 186 5.57 10.89 23.48
CA ARG A 186 4.39 10.76 22.62
C ARG A 186 3.26 11.57 23.24
N ILE A 187 2.76 12.57 22.54
CA ILE A 187 1.72 13.48 23.05
C ILE A 187 0.49 13.46 22.15
N SER A 188 -0.69 13.58 22.76
CA SER A 188 -1.95 13.82 22.08
C SER A 188 -2.69 14.98 22.74
N VAL A 189 -3.16 15.93 21.94
CA VAL A 189 -3.80 17.17 22.40
C VAL A 189 -5.10 17.43 21.69
N LYS A 190 -6.01 18.18 22.35
CA LYS A 190 -7.26 18.65 21.75
C LYS A 190 -7.20 20.16 21.52
N ALA A 191 -7.65 20.61 20.36
CA ALA A 191 -7.92 22.02 20.07
C ALA A 191 -9.32 22.43 20.59
N THR A 192 -9.50 23.72 20.87
CA THR A 192 -10.79 24.29 21.30
C THR A 192 -11.85 24.23 20.17
N PRO A 193 -13.14 24.37 20.50
CA PRO A 193 -14.19 24.59 19.50
C PRO A 193 -13.95 25.87 18.68
N PRO A 194 -14.44 25.91 17.42
CA PRO A 194 -15.31 24.95 16.75
C PRO A 194 -14.56 23.77 16.09
N SER A 195 -13.24 23.85 15.90
CA SER A 195 -12.47 22.76 15.27
C SER A 195 -12.55 21.44 16.03
N ASN A 196 -12.40 21.44 17.37
CA ASN A 196 -12.34 20.21 18.19
C ASN A 196 -11.33 19.16 17.69
N ALA A 197 -10.31 19.55 16.92
CA ALA A 197 -9.36 18.62 16.33
C ALA A 197 -8.46 18.00 17.40
N GLU A 198 -8.16 16.71 17.27
CA GLU A 198 -7.17 16.02 18.10
C GLU A 198 -5.89 15.84 17.31
N PHE A 199 -4.77 16.30 17.85
CA PHE A 199 -3.46 16.12 17.22
C PHE A 199 -2.66 15.10 18.02
N ARG A 200 -1.87 14.27 17.31
CA ARG A 200 -0.88 13.35 17.89
C ARG A 200 0.48 13.64 17.27
N ASP A 201 1.53 13.56 18.10
CA ASP A 201 2.91 13.76 17.68
C ASP A 201 3.91 13.01 18.59
N ILE A 202 5.15 12.94 18.12
CA ILE A 202 6.32 12.52 18.88
C ILE A 202 7.27 13.73 18.95
N GLU A 203 7.50 14.21 20.17
CA GLU A 203 8.32 15.39 20.45
C GLU A 203 9.57 14.99 21.23
N ALA A 204 10.73 15.47 20.79
CA ALA A 204 11.97 15.42 21.58
C ALA A 204 12.18 16.75 22.30
N PHE A 205 12.55 16.75 23.58
CA PHE A 205 12.97 17.94 24.31
C PHE A 205 14.43 17.81 24.75
N PRO A 206 15.40 18.32 23.95
CA PRO A 206 16.83 18.19 24.27
C PRO A 206 17.20 18.85 25.62
N THR A 207 16.45 19.89 26.01
CA THR A 207 16.56 20.67 27.24
C THR A 207 15.30 20.55 28.10
N GLN A 208 15.41 20.77 29.43
CA GLN A 208 14.26 20.77 30.36
C GLN A 208 13.22 21.87 30.07
N ASN A 209 13.55 22.83 29.20
CA ASN A 209 12.63 23.84 28.69
C ASN A 209 12.16 23.44 27.27
N PRO A 210 10.84 23.52 26.95
CA PRO A 210 10.25 23.11 25.67
C PRO A 210 10.57 24.05 24.49
N VAL A 211 11.59 24.90 24.62
CA VAL A 211 11.95 25.93 23.63
C VAL A 211 12.54 25.33 22.35
N TYR A 212 13.06 24.09 22.42
CA TYR A 212 13.53 23.32 21.27
C TYR A 212 12.82 21.98 21.24
N SER A 213 12.05 21.71 20.19
CA SER A 213 11.49 20.40 19.93
C SER A 213 11.73 19.92 18.51
N ILE A 214 11.84 18.61 18.35
CA ILE A 214 11.86 17.94 17.06
C ILE A 214 10.49 17.29 16.89
N ILE A 215 9.69 17.87 16.00
CA ILE A 215 8.39 17.34 15.60
C ILE A 215 8.62 16.35 14.47
N GLN A 216 8.28 15.08 14.70
CA GLN A 216 8.42 14.05 13.69
C GLN A 216 7.19 13.97 12.78
N ARG A 217 5.96 14.03 13.33
CA ARG A 217 4.74 13.93 12.51
C ARG A 217 3.44 14.26 13.25
N LEU A 218 2.67 15.16 12.64
CA LEU A 218 1.31 15.53 13.04
C LEU A 218 0.24 14.64 12.39
N THR A 219 -0.68 14.11 13.19
CA THR A 219 -1.95 13.53 12.69
C THR A 219 -3.16 14.14 13.38
N ALA A 220 -4.16 14.59 12.61
CA ALA A 220 -5.43 15.08 13.11
C ALA A 220 -6.51 13.98 13.09
N SER A 221 -7.04 13.58 14.25
CA SER A 221 -8.29 12.80 14.40
C SER A 221 -9.43 13.76 14.80
N ASP A 222 -10.60 13.60 14.19
CA ASP A 222 -11.75 14.50 14.24
C ASP A 222 -11.67 15.78 13.38
N PHE A 223 -12.75 16.02 12.64
CA PHE A 223 -12.87 17.01 11.58
C PHE A 223 -12.71 18.47 11.98
N LEU A 224 -12.10 19.22 11.05
CA LEU A 224 -12.66 20.41 10.40
C LEU A 224 -14.21 20.50 10.46
N LYS A 225 -14.78 20.87 11.61
CA LYS A 225 -16.07 21.56 11.67
C LYS A 225 -15.79 23.04 11.77
N ILE A 226 -15.39 23.65 10.66
CA ILE A 226 -15.38 25.10 10.52
C ILE A 226 -16.19 25.43 9.27
N PRO A 227 -17.29 26.19 9.38
CA PRO A 227 -17.91 26.80 8.22
C PRO A 227 -17.01 27.95 7.72
N LYS A 228 -15.93 27.57 7.03
CA LYS A 228 -15.21 28.26 5.94
C LYS A 228 -14.08 27.31 5.51
N LYS A 229 -14.05 27.00 4.20
CA LYS A 229 -13.30 25.90 3.58
C LYS A 229 -11.79 26.03 3.79
N CYS A 230 -11.22 25.35 4.79
CA CYS A 230 -9.78 25.08 4.89
C CYS A 230 -9.44 23.86 4.03
N PRO A 231 -8.71 24.00 2.90
CA PRO A 231 -8.39 22.89 2.01
C PRO A 231 -7.11 22.15 2.41
N LEU A 232 -6.41 22.58 3.48
CA LEU A 232 -5.24 21.86 3.96
C LEU A 232 -5.60 20.79 4.96
N ARG A 233 -5.18 19.57 4.63
CA ARG A 233 -4.84 18.56 5.60
C ARG A 233 -3.35 18.64 5.86
N VAL A 234 -2.98 19.09 7.05
CA VAL A 234 -1.61 18.94 7.55
C VAL A 234 -1.40 17.46 7.84
N CYS A 235 -0.78 16.75 6.89
CA CYS A 235 -0.28 15.39 7.09
C CYS A 235 1.25 15.29 6.95
N SER A 236 1.95 16.43 6.80
CA SER A 236 3.41 16.45 6.63
C SER A 236 4.01 17.84 6.84
N SER A 237 4.92 17.95 7.81
CA SER A 237 6.07 18.85 7.75
C SER A 237 7.10 18.57 8.84
N VAL A 238 8.37 18.62 8.45
CA VAL A 238 9.53 18.69 9.34
C VAL A 238 10.27 19.96 8.97
N VAL A 239 10.40 20.92 9.88
CA VAL A 239 11.25 22.10 9.72
C VAL A 239 12.36 22.04 10.77
N ALA A 240 13.60 22.09 10.33
CA ALA A 240 14.72 22.49 11.18
C ALA A 240 14.90 24.00 11.02
N LEU A 241 14.88 24.76 12.11
CA LEU A 241 15.24 26.19 12.07
C LEU A 241 16.77 26.33 11.91
N PRO A 242 17.27 27.32 11.14
CA PRO A 242 18.69 27.62 11.09
C PRO A 242 19.14 28.28 12.40
N SER A 243 20.28 27.85 12.94
CA SER A 243 20.97 28.58 14.00
C SER A 243 21.58 29.87 13.42
N ALA A 244 21.20 31.01 13.99
CA ALA A 244 21.97 32.24 13.86
C ALA A 244 23.31 32.02 14.58
N GLY A 245 24.41 32.34 13.90
CA GLY A 245 25.76 31.95 14.29
C GLY A 245 26.29 32.61 15.56
N SER A 246 27.24 31.93 16.18
CA SER A 246 28.53 32.55 16.53
C SER A 246 29.60 31.47 16.48
N THR A 247 30.75 31.88 15.96
CA THR A 247 32.00 31.16 15.76
C THR A 247 32.58 30.66 17.08
N ASP A 248 33.16 29.47 17.10
CA ASP A 248 34.60 29.31 17.31
C ASP A 248 35.04 27.87 17.04
N TYR A 249 35.93 27.74 16.05
CA TYR A 249 36.69 26.53 15.77
C TYR A 249 37.84 26.44 16.77
N VAL A 250 37.94 25.33 17.51
CA VAL A 250 39.21 24.87 18.07
C VAL A 250 39.46 23.46 17.59
N THR A 251 40.53 23.34 16.82
CA THR A 251 41.15 22.13 16.31
C THR A 251 41.82 21.31 17.42
N GLY A 252 41.78 19.99 17.32
CA GLY A 252 42.60 19.09 18.15
C GLY A 252 42.60 17.67 17.62
N GLU A 253 43.78 17.19 17.26
CA GLU A 253 44.09 15.99 16.49
C GLU A 253 44.00 14.65 17.25
N SER A 254 44.08 13.59 16.45
CA SER A 254 44.22 12.15 16.74
C SER A 254 45.38 11.75 17.68
N SER A 255 45.20 10.68 18.47
CA SER A 255 46.17 9.57 18.71
C SER A 255 45.66 8.62 19.82
N THR A 256 45.32 7.36 19.54
CA THR A 256 46.09 6.08 19.67
C THR A 256 46.09 5.40 21.05
N TYR A 257 45.51 4.19 21.07
CA TYR A 257 45.84 2.93 21.77
C TYR A 257 46.32 2.86 23.24
N ALA A 258 45.52 2.07 23.99
CA ALA A 258 45.86 1.00 24.95
C ALA A 258 46.43 1.30 26.35
N SER A 259 45.69 0.89 27.40
CA SER A 259 46.10 -0.19 28.31
C SER A 259 44.95 -0.63 29.23
N LEU A 260 44.98 -1.92 29.56
CA LEU A 260 44.05 -2.69 30.39
C LEU A 260 44.17 -2.39 31.90
N ASP A 261 43.18 -2.93 32.61
CA ASP A 261 43.00 -3.09 34.06
C ASP A 261 42.49 -1.89 34.86
N ASP A 262 41.16 -1.82 35.00
CA ASP A 262 40.57 -1.78 36.33
C ASP A 262 39.21 -2.49 36.35
N THR A 263 39.08 -3.47 37.23
CA THR A 263 37.85 -4.21 37.50
C THR A 263 36.91 -3.34 38.33
N THR A 264 36.13 -2.52 37.64
CA THR A 264 34.86 -2.02 38.17
C THR A 264 33.76 -2.58 37.29
N GLU A 265 32.78 -3.27 37.89
CA GLU A 265 31.50 -3.55 37.23
C GLU A 265 30.95 -2.22 36.70
N THR A 266 31.13 -1.99 35.40
CA THR A 266 30.45 -0.90 34.71
C THR A 266 28.96 -1.12 34.92
N PRO A 267 28.21 -0.15 35.48
CA PRO A 267 26.76 -0.26 35.51
C PRO A 267 26.33 -0.48 34.07
N ALA A 268 25.63 -1.59 33.81
CA ALA A 268 25.21 -1.98 32.47
C ALA A 268 24.70 -0.73 31.75
N ALA A 269 25.41 -0.30 30.70
CA ALA A 269 25.10 0.92 30.00
C ALA A 269 23.61 0.86 29.66
N LYS A 270 22.83 1.82 30.18
CA LYS A 270 21.38 1.84 29.97
C LYS A 270 21.14 1.80 28.47
N LEU A 271 20.59 0.70 27.97
CA LEU A 271 20.40 0.48 26.55
C LEU A 271 19.37 1.50 26.04
N ASN A 272 19.67 2.18 24.94
CA ASN A 272 18.69 3.07 24.34
C ASN A 272 17.52 2.21 23.80
N PRO A 273 16.25 2.49 24.18
CA PRO A 273 15.12 1.65 23.79
C PRO A 273 14.94 1.55 22.26
N PHE A 274 15.47 2.51 21.49
CA PHE A 274 15.42 2.50 20.03
C PHE A 274 16.45 1.58 19.36
N ASP A 275 17.39 1.01 20.13
CA ASP A 275 18.37 0.02 19.64
C ASP A 275 17.79 -1.41 19.59
N THR A 276 16.59 -1.61 20.13
CA THR A 276 15.85 -2.87 20.09
C THR A 276 14.46 -2.69 19.49
N CYS A 277 13.90 -3.76 18.91
CA CYS A 277 12.50 -3.77 18.47
C CYS A 277 11.73 -4.86 19.23
N ILE A 278 10.88 -4.45 20.17
CA ILE A 278 9.94 -5.39 20.79
C ILE A 278 8.76 -5.52 19.84
N LEU A 279 8.70 -6.63 19.10
CA LEU A 279 7.62 -6.85 18.14
C LEU A 279 6.30 -7.14 18.89
N PRO A 280 5.18 -6.57 18.43
CA PRO A 280 3.88 -6.79 19.05
C PRO A 280 3.40 -8.22 18.81
N GLU A 281 2.87 -8.84 19.87
CA GLU A 281 2.01 -10.01 19.72
C GLU A 281 0.60 -9.54 19.42
N TYR A 282 0.05 -10.05 18.32
CA TYR A 282 -1.29 -9.71 17.89
C TYR A 282 -2.27 -10.81 18.29
N ASP A 283 -3.36 -10.42 18.94
CA ASP A 283 -4.58 -11.23 18.99
C ASP A 283 -5.52 -10.71 17.89
N PRO A 284 -5.75 -11.46 16.79
CA PRO A 284 -6.70 -11.04 15.77
C PRO A 284 -8.12 -10.83 16.31
N TRP A 285 -8.49 -11.38 17.46
CA TRP A 285 -9.83 -11.30 18.06
C TRP A 285 -9.87 -10.50 19.36
N ASP A 286 -8.93 -9.55 19.54
CA ASP A 286 -8.89 -8.63 20.68
C ASP A 286 -10.29 -8.03 20.97
N GLU A 287 -10.74 -8.08 22.22
CA GLU A 287 -12.12 -7.73 22.60
C GLU A 287 -12.52 -6.32 22.17
N ASP A 288 -11.58 -5.38 22.10
CA ASP A 288 -11.84 -4.00 21.69
C ASP A 288 -12.18 -3.89 20.19
N ILE A 289 -11.73 -4.83 19.35
CA ILE A 289 -11.96 -4.79 17.90
C ILE A 289 -13.26 -5.48 17.48
N VAL A 290 -13.71 -6.48 18.23
CA VAL A 290 -14.87 -7.31 17.90
C VAL A 290 -16.12 -6.48 17.57
N PRO A 291 -16.47 -5.40 18.29
CA PRO A 291 -17.64 -4.57 17.97
C PRO A 291 -17.58 -3.85 16.61
N PHE A 292 -16.40 -3.74 16.00
CA PHE A 292 -16.17 -3.06 14.72
C PHE A 292 -16.18 -4.02 13.52
N VAL A 293 -16.16 -5.34 13.76
CA VAL A 293 -16.07 -6.35 12.71
C VAL A 293 -17.39 -7.12 12.62
N ASP A 294 -18.14 -6.87 11.56
CA ASP A 294 -19.31 -7.67 11.19
C ASP A 294 -18.88 -8.86 10.33
N GLN A 295 -18.86 -10.07 10.91
CA GLN A 295 -18.50 -11.32 10.22
C GLN A 295 -19.57 -11.80 9.22
N GLU A 296 -20.79 -11.27 9.31
CA GLU A 296 -21.89 -11.59 8.38
C GLU A 296 -22.02 -10.52 7.27
N TYR A 297 -21.08 -9.56 7.22
CA TYR A 297 -21.11 -8.48 6.25
C TYR A 297 -21.10 -9.04 4.82
N ASN A 298 -22.22 -8.86 4.13
CA ASN A 298 -22.36 -9.28 2.74
C ASN A 298 -23.22 -8.27 1.96
N PRO A 299 -22.59 -7.36 1.18
CA PRO A 299 -23.31 -6.36 0.42
C PRO A 299 -24.07 -6.96 -0.78
N LEU A 300 -23.88 -8.25 -1.06
CA LEU A 300 -24.55 -9.00 -2.13
C LEU A 300 -25.67 -9.91 -1.59
N ASN A 301 -26.01 -9.88 -0.30
CA ASN A 301 -27.00 -10.81 0.25
C ASN A 301 -28.35 -10.77 -0.50
N ASN A 302 -28.79 -9.57 -0.88
CA ASN A 302 -30.05 -9.32 -1.60
C ASN A 302 -29.88 -9.18 -3.12
N CYS A 303 -28.76 -9.64 -3.69
CA CYS A 303 -28.52 -9.54 -5.13
C CYS A 303 -29.34 -10.56 -5.92
N ASN A 304 -29.64 -10.25 -7.18
CA ASN A 304 -30.35 -11.11 -8.10
C ASN A 304 -29.45 -12.23 -8.63
N ARG A 305 -29.41 -13.36 -7.92
CA ARG A 305 -28.63 -14.56 -8.31
C ARG A 305 -29.10 -15.22 -9.61
N LYS A 306 -30.28 -14.84 -10.13
CA LYS A 306 -30.80 -15.31 -11.42
C LYS A 306 -30.32 -14.43 -12.59
N PHE A 307 -29.74 -13.27 -12.32
CA PHE A 307 -29.16 -12.43 -13.36
C PHE A 307 -28.07 -13.20 -14.11
N LYS A 308 -28.17 -13.24 -15.44
CA LYS A 308 -27.18 -13.82 -16.32
C LYS A 308 -26.74 -12.76 -17.32
N PRO A 309 -25.43 -12.51 -17.50
CA PRO A 309 -24.95 -11.61 -18.52
C PRO A 309 -25.45 -12.02 -19.91
N MET A 310 -26.03 -11.08 -20.67
CA MET A 310 -26.54 -11.33 -22.02
C MET A 310 -25.41 -11.56 -23.03
N THR A 311 -24.19 -11.15 -22.71
CA THR A 311 -23.01 -11.39 -23.55
C THR A 311 -21.89 -11.99 -22.72
N THR A 312 -21.04 -12.80 -23.34
CA THR A 312 -19.79 -13.33 -22.77
C THR A 312 -18.69 -13.25 -23.82
N LEU A 313 -17.44 -13.07 -23.41
CA LEU A 313 -16.27 -13.03 -24.30
C LEU A 313 -15.36 -14.22 -24.03
N LYS A 314 -14.90 -14.88 -25.08
CA LYS A 314 -13.83 -15.87 -25.01
C LYS A 314 -13.07 -15.96 -26.33
N ASP A 315 -11.74 -15.90 -26.28
CA ASP A 315 -10.84 -16.06 -27.44
C ASP A 315 -11.20 -15.16 -28.63
N GLY A 316 -11.61 -13.92 -28.36
CA GLY A 316 -12.03 -12.92 -29.35
C GLY A 316 -13.50 -13.01 -29.78
N ILE A 317 -14.23 -14.05 -29.39
CA ILE A 317 -15.62 -14.27 -29.79
C ILE A 317 -16.56 -13.81 -28.68
N VAL A 318 -17.50 -12.92 -29.04
CA VAL A 318 -18.59 -12.52 -28.15
C VAL A 318 -19.80 -13.43 -28.42
N THR A 319 -20.22 -14.19 -27.42
CA THR A 319 -21.43 -15.01 -27.47
C THR A 319 -22.61 -14.26 -26.87
N VAL A 320 -23.75 -14.23 -27.58
CA VAL A 320 -25.01 -13.64 -27.11
C VAL A 320 -25.86 -14.74 -26.45
N ASN A 321 -26.12 -14.60 -25.15
CA ASN A 321 -26.87 -15.53 -24.31
C ASN A 321 -28.27 -15.01 -24.00
N ALA A 322 -28.90 -14.32 -24.95
CA ALA A 322 -30.24 -13.76 -24.82
C ALA A 322 -31.00 -13.85 -26.14
N GLU A 323 -32.31 -14.10 -26.06
CA GLU A 323 -33.19 -14.15 -27.23
C GLU A 323 -33.70 -12.75 -27.59
N ASN A 324 -34.10 -12.56 -28.85
CA ASN A 324 -34.74 -11.33 -29.35
C ASN A 324 -33.92 -10.04 -29.13
N VAL A 325 -32.58 -10.16 -29.15
CA VAL A 325 -31.66 -9.02 -29.10
C VAL A 325 -30.64 -9.11 -30.22
N THR A 326 -30.16 -7.95 -30.66
CA THR A 326 -29.01 -7.83 -31.56
C THR A 326 -27.92 -7.07 -30.83
N CYS A 327 -26.69 -7.59 -30.85
CA CYS A 327 -25.58 -6.99 -30.10
C CYS A 327 -24.48 -6.49 -31.04
N GLN A 328 -23.89 -5.36 -30.67
CA GLN A 328 -22.68 -4.83 -31.27
C GLN A 328 -21.55 -4.83 -30.24
N GLY A 329 -20.32 -4.99 -30.72
CA GLY A 329 -19.12 -4.92 -29.89
C GLY A 329 -18.11 -3.91 -30.44
N ARG A 330 -17.22 -3.43 -29.58
CA ARG A 330 -16.04 -2.64 -29.99
C ARG A 330 -14.86 -2.86 -29.05
N CYS A 331 -13.66 -2.76 -29.61
CA CYS A 331 -12.43 -2.75 -28.82
C CYS A 331 -12.23 -1.43 -28.07
N LEU A 332 -11.81 -1.53 -26.81
CA LEU A 332 -11.32 -0.42 -26.00
C LEU A 332 -9.81 -0.59 -25.80
N THR A 333 -9.03 0.40 -26.24
CA THR A 333 -7.56 0.39 -26.06
C THR A 333 -7.10 1.60 -25.27
N ARG A 334 -5.97 1.47 -24.58
CA ARG A 334 -5.42 2.55 -23.76
C ARG A 334 -4.95 3.71 -24.65
N ARG A 335 -5.46 4.91 -24.38
CA ARG A 335 -4.88 6.17 -24.90
C ARG A 335 -3.92 6.79 -23.89
N SER A 336 -4.31 6.77 -22.62
CA SER A 336 -3.55 7.24 -21.45
C SER A 336 -4.15 6.60 -20.19
N ASP A 337 -3.58 6.83 -19.02
CA ASP A 337 -4.17 6.38 -17.74
C ASP A 337 -5.50 7.06 -17.40
N ARG A 338 -5.96 8.03 -18.20
CA ARG A 338 -7.23 8.74 -18.00
C ARG A 338 -8.20 8.63 -19.18
N ALA A 339 -7.86 7.93 -20.26
CA ALA A 339 -8.73 7.86 -21.43
C ALA A 339 -8.49 6.59 -22.27
N ASN A 340 -9.58 6.11 -22.87
CA ASN A 340 -9.58 5.04 -23.86
C ASN A 340 -9.72 5.60 -25.27
N ASN A 341 -9.08 4.94 -26.23
CA ASN A 341 -9.51 4.97 -27.62
C ASN A 341 -10.68 3.98 -27.75
N ARG A 342 -11.75 4.41 -28.43
CA ARG A 342 -12.94 3.60 -28.67
C ARG A 342 -12.97 3.19 -30.14
N GLY A 343 -12.97 1.89 -30.41
CA GLY A 343 -13.11 1.34 -31.75
C GLY A 343 -14.50 1.61 -32.34
N ARG A 344 -14.69 1.22 -33.60
CA ARG A 344 -16.01 1.23 -34.25
C ARG A 344 -16.88 0.11 -33.68
N TRP A 345 -18.17 0.36 -33.58
CA TRP A 345 -19.16 -0.68 -33.29
C TRP A 345 -19.30 -1.58 -34.52
N VAL A 346 -19.24 -2.89 -34.28
CA VAL A 346 -19.42 -3.94 -35.29
C VAL A 346 -20.36 -5.00 -34.75
N ASN A 347 -21.07 -5.70 -35.64
CA ASN A 347 -21.92 -6.82 -35.24
C ASN A 347 -21.04 -7.91 -34.57
N VAL A 348 -21.49 -8.43 -33.43
CA VAL A 348 -20.71 -9.44 -32.67
C VAL A 348 -20.62 -10.77 -33.42
N ASP A 349 -21.59 -11.10 -34.26
CA ASP A 349 -21.62 -12.35 -35.04
C ASP A 349 -20.62 -12.35 -36.20
N GLU A 350 -20.13 -11.16 -36.59
CA GLU A 350 -19.27 -10.96 -37.75
C GLU A 350 -17.83 -10.57 -37.36
N ALA A 351 -17.55 -10.46 -36.05
CA ALA A 351 -16.32 -9.86 -35.55
C ALA A 351 -15.50 -10.82 -34.69
N ASP A 352 -14.20 -10.84 -34.96
CA ASP A 352 -13.17 -11.44 -34.09
C ASP A 352 -12.43 -10.32 -33.34
N PHE A 353 -12.75 -10.15 -32.05
CA PHE A 353 -12.21 -9.09 -31.20
C PHE A 353 -10.83 -9.48 -30.65
N ARG A 354 -9.78 -9.30 -31.46
CA ARG A 354 -8.36 -9.49 -31.05
C ARG A 354 -7.82 -8.35 -30.18
N CYS A 355 -8.59 -7.95 -29.17
CA CYS A 355 -8.23 -6.93 -28.19
C CYS A 355 -8.61 -7.38 -26.79
N GLU A 356 -7.92 -6.85 -25.78
CA GLU A 356 -8.10 -7.32 -24.41
C GLU A 356 -9.42 -6.88 -23.80
N ILE A 357 -9.88 -5.66 -24.11
CA ILE A 357 -11.11 -5.10 -23.53
C ILE A 357 -12.14 -4.87 -24.63
N VAL A 358 -13.30 -5.50 -24.49
CA VAL A 358 -14.42 -5.41 -25.45
C VAL A 358 -15.64 -4.84 -24.75
N GLU A 359 -16.18 -3.75 -25.28
CA GLU A 359 -17.47 -3.20 -24.84
C GLU A 359 -18.57 -3.71 -25.77
N THR A 360 -19.65 -4.22 -25.20
CA THR A 360 -20.83 -4.72 -25.92
C THR A 360 -22.07 -3.90 -25.59
N LEU A 361 -22.93 -3.68 -26.59
CA LEU A 361 -24.22 -2.99 -26.48
C LEU A 361 -25.26 -3.81 -27.23
N CYS A 362 -26.37 -4.14 -26.59
CA CYS A 362 -27.45 -4.92 -27.18
C CYS A 362 -28.75 -4.10 -27.27
N THR A 363 -29.42 -4.24 -28.40
CA THR A 363 -30.71 -3.61 -28.70
C THR A 363 -31.81 -4.67 -28.80
N ASP A 364 -33.02 -4.33 -28.36
CA ASP A 364 -34.20 -5.17 -28.58
C ASP A 364 -34.70 -5.11 -30.04
N THR A 365 -35.75 -5.86 -30.35
CA THR A 365 -36.38 -5.89 -31.69
C THR A 365 -36.97 -4.56 -32.14
N THR A 366 -37.14 -3.59 -31.23
CA THR A 366 -37.59 -2.22 -31.55
C THR A 366 -36.42 -1.28 -31.86
N GLY A 367 -35.18 -1.76 -31.71
CA GLY A 367 -33.96 -0.97 -31.88
C GLY A 367 -33.57 -0.15 -30.66
N LYS A 368 -34.16 -0.41 -29.48
CA LYS A 368 -33.85 0.30 -28.25
C LYS A 368 -32.69 -0.38 -27.51
N ASP A 369 -31.70 0.41 -27.06
CA ASP A 369 -30.62 -0.09 -26.22
C ASP A 369 -31.18 -0.62 -24.88
N VAL A 370 -30.92 -1.90 -24.59
CA VAL A 370 -31.45 -2.59 -23.39
C VAL A 370 -30.37 -3.13 -22.47
N TYR A 371 -29.15 -3.33 -22.97
CA TYR A 371 -28.08 -3.95 -22.19
C TYR A 371 -26.71 -3.49 -22.68
N GLN A 372 -25.79 -3.28 -21.74
CA GLN A 372 -24.40 -2.94 -22.03
C GLN A 372 -23.48 -3.61 -21.03
N MET A 373 -22.32 -4.09 -21.48
CA MET A 373 -21.31 -4.75 -20.67
C MET A 373 -19.91 -4.45 -21.20
N VAL A 374 -18.90 -4.59 -20.35
CA VAL A 374 -17.49 -4.57 -20.72
C VAL A 374 -16.89 -5.91 -20.35
N HIS A 375 -16.11 -6.50 -21.24
CA HIS A 375 -15.44 -7.77 -21.05
C HIS A 375 -13.93 -7.56 -21.05
N ALA A 376 -13.22 -8.48 -20.41
CA ALA A 376 -11.78 -8.56 -20.45
C ALA A 376 -11.33 -9.98 -20.80
N GLN A 377 -10.23 -10.09 -21.55
CA GLN A 377 -9.55 -11.34 -21.88
C GLN A 377 -8.05 -11.05 -22.06
N VAL A 378 -7.20 -12.04 -21.83
CA VAL A 378 -5.79 -11.95 -22.19
C VAL A 378 -5.61 -12.35 -23.66
N VAL A 379 -5.05 -11.43 -24.46
CA VAL A 379 -4.66 -11.73 -25.85
C VAL A 379 -3.15 -11.88 -25.91
N GLU A 380 -2.66 -13.08 -26.25
CA GLU A 380 -1.23 -13.34 -26.32
C GLU A 380 -0.54 -12.44 -27.35
N LYS A 381 0.56 -11.82 -26.92
CA LYS A 381 1.40 -10.97 -27.77
C LYS A 381 2.57 -11.79 -28.32
N ASN A 382 2.62 -11.85 -29.64
CA ASN A 382 3.71 -12.50 -30.41
C ASN A 382 5.01 -11.68 -30.45
N ASP A 383 5.15 -10.65 -29.61
CA ASP A 383 6.39 -9.90 -29.50
C ASP A 383 7.43 -10.70 -28.70
N THR A 384 8.34 -11.31 -29.45
CA THR A 384 9.58 -11.87 -28.93
C THR A 384 10.49 -10.71 -28.52
N LYS A 385 10.25 -10.12 -27.33
CA LYS A 385 11.34 -9.46 -26.62
C LYS A 385 12.38 -10.55 -26.36
N LEU A 386 13.37 -10.57 -27.26
CA LEU A 386 14.31 -11.65 -27.49
C LEU A 386 14.89 -12.21 -26.19
N TYR A 387 14.51 -13.45 -25.87
CA TYR A 387 15.39 -14.38 -25.17
C TYR A 387 16.58 -14.65 -26.12
N LYS A 388 17.61 -13.80 -26.05
CA LYS A 388 18.93 -14.11 -26.64
C LYS A 388 19.65 -15.06 -25.71
N GLY A 389 19.27 -16.35 -25.73
CA GLY A 389 19.98 -17.38 -24.99
C GLY A 389 19.28 -18.73 -25.08
N ASN A 390 19.98 -19.72 -25.65
CA ASN A 390 19.57 -21.12 -25.83
C ASN A 390 19.38 -21.92 -24.51
N ALA A 391 18.89 -21.30 -23.45
CA ALA A 391 18.59 -21.99 -22.21
C ALA A 391 17.15 -21.70 -21.81
N ARG A 392 16.26 -22.66 -22.10
CA ARG A 392 15.16 -22.96 -21.17
C ARG A 392 15.82 -23.33 -19.85
N SER A 393 16.15 -22.34 -19.03
CA SER A 393 16.58 -22.60 -17.68
C SER A 393 15.32 -22.99 -16.92
N GLU A 394 15.25 -24.24 -16.46
CA GLU A 394 14.24 -24.74 -15.51
C GLU A 394 14.15 -23.90 -14.21
N ASN A 395 14.97 -22.86 -14.08
CA ASN A 395 15.11 -22.05 -12.87
C ASN A 395 14.32 -20.73 -12.95
N TYR A 396 13.69 -20.37 -14.05
CA TYR A 396 12.80 -19.19 -14.05
C TYR A 396 11.38 -19.58 -13.67
N HIS A 397 10.93 -19.10 -12.51
CA HIS A 397 9.60 -19.37 -11.97
C HIS A 397 8.64 -18.21 -12.26
N ASN A 398 7.35 -18.52 -12.44
CA ASN A 398 6.33 -17.47 -12.47
C ASN A 398 6.16 -16.88 -11.07
N VAL A 399 5.76 -15.61 -11.03
CA VAL A 399 5.45 -14.88 -9.80
C VAL A 399 4.08 -14.24 -9.97
N TYR A 400 3.15 -14.55 -9.05
CA TYR A 400 1.82 -13.94 -9.02
C TYR A 400 1.58 -13.27 -7.68
N VAL A 401 1.09 -12.03 -7.71
CA VAL A 401 0.82 -11.22 -6.53
C VAL A 401 -0.65 -10.81 -6.53
N ILE A 402 -1.36 -11.18 -5.46
CA ILE A 402 -2.72 -10.71 -5.16
C ILE A 402 -2.61 -9.70 -4.01
N LEU A 403 -2.83 -8.43 -4.30
CA LEU A 403 -2.79 -7.38 -3.29
C LEU A 403 -4.19 -6.85 -3.01
N LEU A 404 -4.56 -6.80 -1.73
CA LEU A 404 -5.83 -6.27 -1.22
C LEU A 404 -5.57 -4.95 -0.51
N ASP A 405 -6.02 -3.84 -1.08
CA ASP A 405 -5.81 -2.53 -0.49
C ASP A 405 -6.48 -2.46 0.89
N SER A 406 -5.87 -1.70 1.79
CA SER A 406 -6.38 -1.43 3.13
C SER A 406 -6.32 -2.61 4.12
N ILE A 407 -5.88 -3.80 3.73
CA ILE A 407 -5.87 -4.97 4.61
C ILE A 407 -4.59 -5.08 5.45
N SER A 408 -4.76 -5.17 6.78
CA SER A 408 -3.71 -5.44 7.76
C SER A 408 -3.54 -6.95 8.01
N SER A 409 -2.43 -7.37 8.63
CA SER A 409 -2.10 -8.78 8.88
C SER A 409 -3.23 -9.54 9.60
N THR A 410 -3.66 -9.02 10.75
CA THR A 410 -4.71 -9.59 11.61
C THR A 410 -6.10 -9.44 11.01
N GLN A 411 -6.37 -8.38 10.26
CA GLN A 411 -7.61 -8.26 9.48
C GLN A 411 -7.65 -9.32 8.38
N GLY A 412 -6.53 -9.68 7.76
CA GLY A 412 -6.42 -10.82 6.86
C GLY A 412 -6.83 -12.13 7.53
N THR A 413 -6.33 -12.40 8.74
CA THR A 413 -6.72 -13.58 9.52
C THR A 413 -8.22 -13.62 9.81
N ARG A 414 -8.83 -12.48 10.16
CA ARG A 414 -10.27 -12.40 10.44
C ARG A 414 -11.14 -12.47 9.19
N ASN A 415 -10.74 -11.81 8.12
CA ASN A 415 -11.62 -11.56 6.97
C ASN A 415 -11.44 -12.57 5.83
N LEU A 416 -10.33 -13.31 5.82
CA LEU A 416 -9.99 -14.24 4.74
C LEU A 416 -9.67 -15.65 5.25
N PRO A 417 -10.43 -16.22 6.21
CA PRO A 417 -10.05 -17.48 6.86
C PRO A 417 -9.89 -18.64 5.87
N GLN A 418 -10.73 -18.73 4.83
CA GLN A 418 -10.65 -19.81 3.85
C GLN A 418 -9.46 -19.67 2.92
N THR A 419 -9.17 -18.44 2.48
CA THR A 419 -8.02 -18.11 1.64
C THR A 419 -6.71 -18.30 2.40
N MET A 420 -6.63 -17.79 3.63
CA MET A 420 -5.46 -17.95 4.50
C MET A 420 -5.20 -19.43 4.80
N HIS A 421 -6.24 -20.20 5.12
CA HIS A 421 -6.14 -21.65 5.31
C HIS A 421 -5.58 -22.35 4.06
N PHE A 422 -6.04 -21.98 2.86
CA PHE A 422 -5.52 -22.56 1.63
C PHE A 422 -4.03 -22.26 1.44
N PHE A 423 -3.62 -21.00 1.62
CA PHE A 423 -2.22 -20.61 1.52
C PHE A 423 -1.32 -21.38 2.51
N GLU A 424 -1.71 -21.42 3.78
CA GLU A 424 -0.92 -22.06 4.82
C GLU A 424 -0.88 -23.58 4.68
N LYS A 425 -2.05 -24.22 4.51
CA LYS A 425 -2.16 -25.69 4.56
C LYS A 425 -1.93 -26.36 3.21
N SER A 426 -2.39 -25.75 2.12
CA SER A 426 -2.20 -26.33 0.78
C SER A 426 -0.94 -25.84 0.09
N MET A 427 -0.53 -24.58 0.33
CA MET A 427 0.61 -23.98 -0.34
C MET A 427 1.84 -23.80 0.55
N GLU A 428 1.80 -24.19 1.83
CA GLU A 428 2.90 -24.02 2.78
C GLU A 428 3.46 -22.58 2.75
N ALA A 429 2.56 -21.61 2.55
CA ALA A 429 2.94 -20.21 2.51
C ALA A 429 3.47 -19.79 3.88
N VAL A 430 4.46 -18.90 3.87
CA VAL A 430 4.99 -18.28 5.07
C VAL A 430 4.34 -16.92 5.22
N SER A 431 3.64 -16.72 6.34
CA SER A 431 3.04 -15.44 6.73
C SER A 431 4.09 -14.57 7.42
N PHE A 432 4.10 -13.28 7.09
CA PHE A 432 5.00 -12.27 7.65
C PHE A 432 4.20 -11.32 8.53
N PRO A 433 4.01 -11.64 9.83
CA PRO A 433 3.15 -10.85 10.72
C PRO A 433 3.72 -9.46 11.02
N HIS A 434 5.01 -9.21 10.78
CA HIS A 434 5.70 -7.97 11.19
C HIS A 434 6.19 -7.12 10.00
N ILE A 435 5.42 -7.08 8.91
CA ILE A 435 5.63 -6.05 7.88
C ILE A 435 5.21 -4.69 8.45
N ASN A 436 6.09 -3.71 8.35
CA ASN A 436 5.86 -2.33 8.77
C ASN A 436 5.69 -1.45 7.54
N LYS A 437 4.63 -0.65 7.47
CA LYS A 437 4.48 0.32 6.38
C LYS A 437 5.54 1.43 6.48
N VAL A 438 5.93 2.01 5.36
CA VAL A 438 6.99 3.05 5.29
C VAL A 438 6.42 4.42 4.90
N GLY A 439 5.11 4.52 4.72
CA GLY A 439 4.44 5.79 4.46
C GLY A 439 2.95 5.77 4.75
N LEU A 440 2.33 6.94 4.61
CA LEU A 440 0.99 7.20 5.15
C LEU A 440 -0.10 6.28 4.63
N ASN A 441 -0.16 6.11 3.31
CA ASN A 441 -1.24 5.42 2.61
C ASN A 441 -0.69 4.47 1.54
N SER A 442 -1.56 3.95 0.69
CA SER A 442 -1.24 2.99 -0.35
C SER A 442 -0.15 3.48 -1.33
N ARG A 443 -0.06 4.79 -1.61
CA ARG A 443 0.89 5.35 -2.57
C ARG A 443 2.37 5.22 -2.16
N PRO A 444 2.85 5.80 -1.05
CA PRO A 444 4.26 5.71 -0.68
C PRO A 444 4.71 4.26 -0.44
N ASN A 445 3.81 3.41 0.07
CA ASN A 445 4.09 1.98 0.21
C ASN A 445 4.16 1.27 -1.15
N GLY A 446 3.25 1.60 -2.09
CA GLY A 446 3.30 1.13 -3.47
C GLY A 446 4.56 1.60 -4.19
N VAL A 447 5.03 2.82 -3.94
CA VAL A 447 6.30 3.33 -4.52
C VAL A 447 7.51 2.60 -3.96
N ALA A 448 7.53 2.31 -2.66
CA ALA A 448 8.55 1.44 -2.06
C ALA A 448 8.57 0.04 -2.70
N LEU A 449 7.41 -0.59 -2.89
CA LEU A 449 7.28 -1.91 -3.54
C LEU A 449 7.74 -1.89 -5.00
N TRP A 450 7.25 -0.92 -5.77
CA TRP A 450 7.35 -0.95 -7.22
C TRP A 450 8.57 -0.22 -7.79
N PHE A 451 9.17 0.68 -7.03
CA PHE A 451 10.34 1.46 -7.47
C PHE A 451 11.53 1.42 -6.50
N GLY A 452 11.33 0.93 -5.27
CA GLY A 452 12.41 0.91 -4.26
C GLY A 452 12.79 2.30 -3.77
N LYS A 453 11.86 3.27 -3.88
CA LYS A 453 12.08 4.68 -3.54
C LYS A 453 11.27 5.11 -2.33
N SER A 454 11.87 5.96 -1.50
CA SER A 454 11.19 6.62 -0.39
C SER A 454 10.46 7.88 -0.86
N MET A 455 9.28 8.11 -0.30
CA MET A 455 8.50 9.35 -0.50
C MET A 455 8.31 10.15 0.78
N GLU A 456 8.69 9.58 1.92
CA GLU A 456 8.57 10.17 3.24
C GLU A 456 9.96 10.45 3.78
N LYS A 457 10.11 11.57 4.47
CA LYS A 457 11.32 11.86 5.23
C LYS A 457 11.34 10.96 6.47
N VAL A 458 12.51 10.39 6.79
CA VAL A 458 12.75 9.69 8.05
C VAL A 458 13.60 10.58 8.94
N ASP A 459 12.99 11.22 9.94
CA ASP A 459 13.74 11.97 10.96
C ASP A 459 14.45 10.97 11.87
N ARG A 460 15.78 11.09 11.93
CA ARG A 460 16.63 10.21 12.76
C ARG A 460 17.47 10.99 13.76
N LYS A 461 17.17 12.27 13.97
CA LYS A 461 17.87 13.09 14.96
C LYS A 461 17.67 12.56 16.37
N LEU A 462 16.50 11.98 16.66
CA LEU A 462 16.25 11.23 17.90
C LEU A 462 17.27 10.12 18.18
N PHE A 463 17.89 9.60 17.12
CA PHE A 463 18.85 8.51 17.21
C PHE A 463 20.31 8.99 17.11
N GLY A 464 20.54 10.31 17.06
CA GLY A 464 21.86 10.89 16.79
C GLY A 464 22.38 10.60 15.37
N LEU A 465 21.47 10.30 14.44
CA LEU A 465 21.79 9.95 13.06
C LEU A 465 21.31 11.05 12.09
N PRO A 466 21.93 11.18 10.92
CA PRO A 466 21.45 12.12 9.89
C PRO A 466 20.07 11.67 9.38
N ASP A 467 19.22 12.64 9.06
CA ASP A 467 17.91 12.37 8.45
C ASP A 467 18.06 11.59 7.14
N LEU A 468 17.07 10.75 6.81
CA LEU A 468 16.91 10.23 5.45
C LEU A 468 15.93 11.13 4.71
N GLU A 469 16.45 11.89 3.76
CA GLU A 469 15.63 12.67 2.85
C GLU A 469 14.90 11.74 1.86
N PRO A 470 13.67 12.07 1.47
CA PRO A 470 12.91 11.24 0.53
C PRO A 470 13.60 11.23 -0.83
N ASP A 471 13.71 10.06 -1.45
CA ASP A 471 14.21 9.92 -2.82
C ASP A 471 13.36 10.75 -3.78
N TRP A 472 12.03 10.67 -3.61
CA TRP A 472 11.06 11.37 -4.43
C TRP A 472 10.13 12.26 -3.61
N THR A 473 10.12 13.54 -3.96
CA THR A 473 9.07 14.45 -3.48
C THR A 473 7.74 14.14 -4.17
N TYR A 474 6.63 14.47 -3.50
CA TYR A 474 5.30 14.42 -4.12
C TYR A 474 5.26 15.16 -5.47
N ASN A 475 5.91 16.33 -5.53
CA ASN A 475 5.96 17.15 -6.75
C ASN A 475 6.68 16.43 -7.90
N TYR A 476 7.85 15.82 -7.61
CA TYR A 476 8.59 15.03 -8.59
C TYR A 476 7.74 13.89 -9.14
N PHE A 477 7.21 13.06 -8.23
CA PHE A 477 6.42 11.88 -8.57
C PHE A 477 5.14 12.23 -9.34
N CYS A 478 4.37 13.23 -8.88
CA CYS A 478 3.04 13.49 -9.45
C CYS A 478 3.05 14.36 -10.72
N ARG A 479 4.04 15.24 -10.91
CA ARG A 479 4.08 16.15 -12.08
C ARG A 479 4.82 15.58 -13.28
N LYS A 480 5.52 14.46 -13.13
CA LYS A 480 6.25 13.77 -14.20
C LYS A 480 5.63 12.40 -14.46
N TYR A 481 5.84 11.90 -15.68
CA TYR A 481 5.55 10.52 -16.00
C TYR A 481 6.68 9.64 -15.46
N VAL A 482 6.35 8.51 -14.85
CA VAL A 482 7.33 7.61 -14.21
C VAL A 482 7.89 6.53 -15.15
N ASP A 483 7.67 6.67 -16.45
CA ASP A 483 8.11 5.74 -17.51
C ASP A 483 9.61 5.46 -17.53
N ASN A 484 10.43 6.44 -17.10
CA ASN A 484 11.89 6.36 -17.13
C ASN A 484 12.50 5.85 -15.81
N GLU A 485 11.66 5.53 -14.82
CA GLU A 485 12.10 5.02 -13.52
C GLU A 485 12.18 3.50 -13.51
N THR A 486 13.00 2.94 -12.62
CA THR A 486 13.19 1.48 -12.48
C THR A 486 11.98 0.81 -11.83
N PHE A 487 10.96 0.57 -12.63
CA PHE A 487 9.72 -0.11 -12.25
C PHE A 487 9.90 -1.63 -12.17
N LEU A 488 9.39 -2.26 -11.10
CA LEU A 488 9.54 -3.70 -10.84
C LEU A 488 9.09 -4.57 -12.02
N MET A 489 7.89 -4.35 -12.55
CA MET A 489 7.38 -5.17 -13.65
C MET A 489 8.20 -4.95 -14.92
N LYS A 490 8.75 -3.76 -15.12
CA LYS A 490 9.63 -3.49 -16.26
C LYS A 490 10.92 -4.30 -16.17
N GLU A 491 11.49 -4.46 -14.98
CA GLU A 491 12.66 -5.33 -14.74
C GLU A 491 12.41 -6.80 -15.11
N PHE A 492 11.20 -7.30 -14.84
CA PHE A 492 10.76 -8.63 -15.28
C PHE A 492 10.58 -8.68 -16.80
N SER A 493 9.89 -7.69 -17.39
CA SER A 493 9.68 -7.62 -18.85
C SER A 493 11.00 -7.56 -19.63
N ASP A 494 11.98 -6.81 -19.13
CA ASP A 494 13.31 -6.68 -19.75
C ASP A 494 14.14 -7.97 -19.66
N ARG A 495 13.74 -8.92 -18.79
CA ARG A 495 14.28 -10.29 -18.69
C ARG A 495 13.42 -11.33 -19.41
N GLY A 496 12.51 -10.89 -20.28
CA GLY A 496 11.70 -11.76 -21.12
C GLY A 496 10.50 -12.40 -20.43
N TYR A 497 10.13 -11.95 -19.22
CA TYR A 497 8.85 -12.33 -18.63
C TYR A 497 7.72 -11.62 -19.35
N LYS A 498 6.56 -12.29 -19.50
CA LYS A 498 5.32 -11.57 -19.77
C LYS A 498 4.80 -10.97 -18.47
N THR A 499 4.24 -9.78 -18.54
CA THR A 499 3.88 -8.99 -17.36
C THR A 499 2.42 -8.56 -17.37
N LEU A 500 1.75 -8.66 -16.22
CA LEU A 500 0.38 -8.19 -16.02
C LEU A 500 0.30 -7.24 -14.84
N LEU A 501 -0.40 -6.12 -15.04
CA LEU A 501 -0.86 -5.24 -13.98
C LEU A 501 -2.37 -5.00 -14.15
N ALA A 502 -3.14 -5.33 -13.12
CA ALA A 502 -4.57 -5.00 -13.09
C ALA A 502 -4.94 -4.40 -11.74
N GLU A 503 -5.62 -3.27 -11.77
CA GLU A 503 -6.23 -2.65 -10.59
C GLU A 503 -7.76 -2.75 -10.75
N ASP A 504 -8.53 -2.56 -9.71
CA ASP A 504 -10.00 -2.45 -9.80
C ASP A 504 -10.50 -1.00 -9.62
N TRP A 505 -9.57 -0.05 -9.53
CA TRP A 505 -9.88 1.38 -9.40
C TRP A 505 -9.18 2.23 -10.47
N GLY A 506 -9.97 2.92 -11.29
CA GLY A 506 -9.54 3.73 -12.43
C GLY A 506 -8.75 4.98 -12.07
N GLN A 507 -8.71 5.37 -10.80
CA GLN A 507 -7.79 6.39 -10.30
C GLN A 507 -6.43 5.84 -9.86
N GLY A 508 -6.33 4.53 -9.58
CA GLY A 508 -5.12 3.74 -9.33
C GLY A 508 -4.12 4.28 -8.30
N THR A 509 -3.15 3.45 -7.93
CA THR A 509 -2.16 3.80 -6.90
C THR A 509 -1.21 4.92 -7.35
N LEU A 510 -0.82 4.92 -8.63
CA LEU A 510 0.21 5.84 -9.17
C LEU A 510 -0.35 7.08 -9.87
N ASN A 511 -1.63 7.08 -10.25
CA ASN A 511 -2.27 8.18 -10.98
C ASN A 511 -3.24 9.01 -10.12
N TRP A 512 -3.64 8.54 -8.94
CA TRP A 512 -4.48 9.29 -8.01
C TRP A 512 -3.70 10.46 -7.35
N PRO A 513 -4.35 11.56 -6.91
CA PRO A 513 -5.62 12.08 -7.43
C PRO A 513 -5.48 12.84 -8.73
N SER A 514 -4.27 13.33 -8.99
CA SER A 514 -3.97 14.08 -10.20
C SER A 514 -2.54 13.84 -10.68
N CYS A 515 -1.90 12.77 -10.22
CA CYS A 515 -0.58 12.37 -10.65
C CYS A 515 -0.64 11.87 -12.09
N LYS A 516 0.46 12.02 -12.83
CA LYS A 516 0.48 11.66 -14.25
C LYS A 516 0.48 10.16 -14.51
N GLY A 517 0.97 9.35 -13.56
CA GLY A 517 1.12 7.91 -13.73
C GLY A 517 2.09 7.61 -14.87
N PHE A 518 1.71 6.68 -15.74
CA PHE A 518 2.50 6.32 -16.91
C PHE A 518 2.00 7.01 -18.18
N ASN A 519 2.94 7.39 -19.05
CA ASN A 519 2.62 7.86 -20.39
C ASN A 519 2.38 6.65 -21.32
N LYS A 520 3.34 5.74 -21.38
CA LYS A 520 3.28 4.46 -22.11
C LYS A 520 2.64 3.38 -21.24
N GLN A 521 2.20 2.30 -21.87
CA GLN A 521 1.69 1.16 -21.11
C GLN A 521 2.84 0.51 -20.30
N PRO A 522 2.70 0.30 -18.97
CA PRO A 522 3.81 -0.13 -18.12
C PRO A 522 4.10 -1.64 -18.17
N THR A 523 3.14 -2.44 -18.63
CA THR A 523 3.20 -3.91 -18.66
C THR A 523 2.67 -4.46 -19.98
N ASP A 524 2.91 -5.73 -20.26
CA ASP A 524 2.37 -6.39 -21.46
C ASP A 524 0.85 -6.43 -21.41
N HIS A 525 0.27 -6.75 -20.24
CA HIS A 525 -1.16 -6.79 -19.99
C HIS A 525 -1.51 -5.70 -18.97
N TYR A 526 -2.37 -4.75 -19.35
CA TYR A 526 -2.74 -3.63 -18.48
C TYR A 526 -4.23 -3.33 -18.56
N MET A 527 -4.96 -3.69 -17.50
CA MET A 527 -6.43 -3.68 -17.49
C MET A 527 -7.05 -2.28 -17.34
N ARG A 528 -6.26 -1.21 -17.38
CA ARG A 528 -6.73 0.18 -17.24
C ARG A 528 -7.91 0.56 -18.15
N PRO A 529 -7.99 0.12 -19.43
CA PRO A 529 -9.15 0.46 -20.24
C PRO A 529 -10.48 -0.09 -19.71
N PHE A 530 -10.46 -1.23 -19.02
CA PHE A 530 -11.63 -1.82 -18.37
C PHE A 530 -12.16 -0.88 -17.27
N GLN A 531 -11.30 -0.49 -16.33
CA GLN A 531 -11.66 0.42 -15.23
C GLN A 531 -12.21 1.75 -15.76
N LEU A 532 -11.54 2.33 -16.77
CA LEU A 532 -11.97 3.60 -17.36
C LEU A 532 -13.34 3.50 -18.04
N ALA A 533 -13.70 2.34 -18.59
CA ALA A 533 -15.02 2.11 -19.16
C ALA A 533 -16.11 2.05 -18.08
N LEU A 534 -15.78 1.47 -16.92
CA LEU A 534 -16.69 1.31 -15.78
C LEU A 534 -16.80 2.53 -14.87
N GLU A 535 -15.84 3.47 -14.93
CA GLU A 535 -15.81 4.61 -14.00
C GLU A 535 -15.92 5.98 -14.70
N LYS A 536 -15.46 6.11 -15.94
CA LYS A 536 -15.39 7.42 -16.63
C LYS A 536 -16.46 7.55 -17.71
N ASN A 537 -17.40 8.49 -17.52
CA ASN A 537 -18.51 8.75 -18.45
C ASN A 537 -19.33 7.49 -18.75
N VAL A 538 -19.61 6.71 -17.70
CA VAL A 538 -20.31 5.42 -17.75
C VAL A 538 -21.76 5.65 -18.18
N SER A 539 -22.24 4.84 -19.12
CA SER A 539 -23.63 4.90 -19.57
C SER A 539 -24.59 4.45 -18.46
N ARG A 540 -25.86 4.83 -18.58
CA ARG A 540 -26.91 4.37 -17.66
C ARG A 540 -27.05 2.84 -17.69
N LEU A 541 -27.03 2.23 -18.87
CA LEU A 541 -27.18 0.78 -19.03
C LEU A 541 -26.02 0.02 -18.39
N LEU A 542 -24.78 0.48 -18.60
CA LEU A 542 -23.61 -0.18 -18.03
C LEU A 542 -23.62 -0.09 -16.51
N LYS A 543 -24.03 1.04 -15.91
CA LYS A 543 -24.25 1.15 -14.46
C LYS A 543 -25.36 0.25 -13.94
N GLN A 544 -26.39 0.00 -14.75
CA GLN A 544 -27.48 -0.91 -14.38
C GLN A 544 -27.03 -2.37 -14.43
N THR A 545 -26.18 -2.73 -15.40
CA THR A 545 -25.55 -4.06 -15.49
C THR A 545 -24.55 -4.26 -14.35
N TYR A 546 -23.51 -3.42 -14.26
CA TYR A 546 -22.45 -3.46 -13.25
C TYR A 546 -22.93 -2.85 -11.94
N ASN A 547 -23.65 -3.66 -11.18
CA ASN A 547 -24.32 -3.27 -9.95
C ASN A 547 -24.34 -4.45 -8.98
N LYS A 548 -24.16 -4.16 -7.68
CA LYS A 548 -24.33 -5.12 -6.58
C LYS A 548 -25.67 -5.85 -6.62
N ALA A 549 -26.75 -5.20 -7.07
CA ALA A 549 -28.05 -5.85 -7.22
C ALA A 549 -28.07 -6.97 -8.29
N ASN A 550 -27.11 -7.01 -9.22
CA ASN A 550 -26.95 -8.10 -10.19
C ASN A 550 -25.86 -9.10 -9.77
N CYS A 551 -25.36 -9.02 -8.54
CA CYS A 551 -24.25 -9.84 -8.04
C CYS A 551 -22.93 -9.65 -8.82
N ILE A 552 -22.72 -8.49 -9.44
CA ILE A 552 -21.48 -8.21 -10.20
C ILE A 552 -20.59 -7.27 -9.38
N GLU A 553 -19.36 -7.71 -9.14
CA GLU A 553 -18.31 -6.92 -8.51
C GLU A 553 -16.99 -7.05 -9.31
N GLN A 554 -16.25 -5.95 -9.39
CA GLN A 554 -15.10 -5.86 -10.30
C GLN A 554 -13.95 -6.80 -9.94
N HIS A 555 -13.78 -7.19 -8.67
CA HIS A 555 -12.71 -8.11 -8.27
C HIS A 555 -12.83 -9.47 -8.98
N GLN A 556 -14.05 -9.90 -9.32
CA GLN A 556 -14.29 -11.13 -10.07
C GLN A 556 -13.78 -11.02 -11.51
N ASP A 557 -13.93 -9.86 -12.16
CA ASP A 557 -13.36 -9.59 -13.48
C ASP A 557 -11.83 -9.58 -13.43
N ILE A 558 -11.24 -8.95 -12.41
CA ILE A 558 -9.78 -8.92 -12.23
C ILE A 558 -9.23 -10.33 -11.98
N LEU A 559 -9.90 -11.15 -11.15
CA LEU A 559 -9.51 -12.54 -10.91
C LEU A 559 -9.59 -13.40 -12.17
N ARG A 560 -10.64 -13.24 -12.98
CA ARG A 560 -10.74 -13.91 -14.29
C ARG A 560 -9.63 -13.49 -15.25
N TYR A 561 -9.31 -12.19 -15.31
CA TYR A 561 -8.21 -11.70 -16.14
C TYR A 561 -6.84 -12.23 -15.69
N LEU A 562 -6.62 -12.36 -14.39
CA LEU A 562 -5.44 -13.04 -13.85
C LEU A 562 -5.45 -14.54 -14.18
N GLU A 563 -6.60 -15.21 -14.13
CA GLU A 563 -6.76 -16.61 -14.49
C GLU A 563 -6.39 -16.85 -15.96
N ASP A 564 -6.90 -16.03 -16.88
CA ASP A 564 -6.52 -16.09 -18.29
C ASP A 564 -5.00 -15.92 -18.46
N PHE A 565 -4.40 -14.99 -17.72
CA PHE A 565 -2.95 -14.76 -17.77
C PHE A 565 -2.13 -15.94 -17.24
N VAL A 566 -2.54 -16.54 -16.12
CA VAL A 566 -1.93 -17.77 -15.56
C VAL A 566 -2.00 -18.91 -16.58
N ASN A 567 -3.06 -18.93 -17.41
CA ASN A 567 -3.29 -19.95 -18.41
C ASN A 567 -2.66 -19.67 -19.78
N SER A 568 -2.23 -18.43 -20.04
CA SER A 568 -1.54 -18.02 -21.27
C SER A 568 -0.02 -18.27 -21.25
N TYR A 569 0.60 -18.12 -22.42
CA TYR A 569 2.04 -18.13 -22.66
C TYR A 569 2.74 -19.38 -22.13
N GLU A 570 2.38 -20.54 -22.68
CA GLU A 570 3.01 -21.81 -22.30
C GLU A 570 4.54 -21.76 -22.51
N GLY A 571 5.30 -22.18 -21.50
CA GLY A 571 6.76 -22.20 -21.53
C GLY A 571 7.45 -20.83 -21.40
N ILE A 572 6.70 -19.73 -21.26
CA ILE A 572 7.26 -18.39 -21.02
C ILE A 572 6.98 -17.98 -19.57
N PRO A 573 8.00 -17.48 -18.84
CA PRO A 573 7.82 -17.05 -17.47
C PRO A 573 6.96 -15.79 -17.37
N LYS A 574 6.17 -15.68 -16.30
CA LYS A 574 5.16 -14.64 -16.09
C LYS A 574 5.33 -13.94 -14.75
N PHE A 575 5.10 -12.63 -14.75
CA PHE A 575 4.99 -11.80 -13.56
C PHE A 575 3.64 -11.10 -13.57
N GLY A 576 2.70 -11.55 -12.73
CA GLY A 576 1.35 -10.97 -12.65
C GLY A 576 1.12 -10.27 -11.32
N TRP A 577 0.58 -9.06 -11.38
CA TRP A 577 0.21 -8.29 -10.20
C TRP A 577 -1.21 -7.77 -10.32
N ILE A 578 -2.08 -8.16 -9.39
CA ILE A 578 -3.40 -7.57 -9.23
C ILE A 578 -3.48 -6.77 -7.92
N TRP A 579 -4.17 -5.64 -7.96
CA TRP A 579 -4.38 -4.77 -6.81
C TRP A 579 -5.86 -4.43 -6.69
N LEU A 580 -6.50 -4.96 -5.65
CA LEU A 580 -7.93 -4.86 -5.41
C LEU A 580 -8.20 -3.87 -4.29
N SER A 581 -8.66 -2.68 -4.66
CA SER A 581 -8.94 -1.56 -3.78
C SER A 581 -10.40 -1.52 -3.34
N LEU A 582 -11.35 -1.86 -4.22
CA LEU A 582 -12.76 -1.59 -3.98
C LEU A 582 -13.38 -2.39 -2.83
N LEU A 583 -12.82 -3.57 -2.50
CA LEU A 583 -13.33 -4.43 -1.43
C LEU A 583 -13.02 -3.86 -0.04
N GLY A 584 -11.75 -3.55 0.22
CA GLY A 584 -11.26 -3.17 1.56
C GLY A 584 -11.24 -1.66 1.81
N HIS A 585 -11.29 -0.83 0.76
CA HIS A 585 -11.06 0.60 0.89
C HIS A 585 -12.19 1.36 1.60
N ASP A 586 -13.42 0.86 1.76
CA ASP A 586 -14.51 1.67 2.35
C ASP A 586 -15.15 1.05 3.59
N HIS A 587 -14.75 -0.17 3.97
CA HIS A 587 -15.38 -0.92 5.07
C HIS A 587 -14.44 -2.00 5.62
N GLU A 588 -14.30 -2.07 6.94
CA GLU A 588 -13.39 -2.98 7.64
C GLU A 588 -13.75 -4.46 7.42
N SER A 589 -15.05 -4.77 7.31
CA SER A 589 -15.55 -6.09 6.92
C SER A 589 -15.71 -6.29 5.41
N GLY A 590 -15.31 -5.32 4.58
CA GLY A 590 -15.66 -5.28 3.15
C GLY A 590 -15.12 -6.41 2.28
N VAL A 591 -14.15 -7.18 2.78
CA VAL A 591 -13.52 -8.30 2.06
C VAL A 591 -14.15 -9.65 2.44
N ILE A 592 -14.88 -9.74 3.56
CA ILE A 592 -15.34 -11.02 4.15
C ILE A 592 -16.17 -11.84 3.16
N HIS A 593 -17.14 -11.21 2.48
CA HIS A 593 -17.99 -11.91 1.51
C HIS A 593 -17.24 -12.38 0.26
N ALA A 594 -16.06 -11.83 -0.01
CA ALA A 594 -15.22 -12.17 -1.15
C ALA A 594 -14.20 -13.28 -0.85
N ASP A 595 -13.99 -13.68 0.41
CA ASP A 595 -13.08 -14.78 0.77
C ASP A 595 -13.32 -16.07 -0.04
N PRO A 596 -14.58 -16.53 -0.25
CA PRO A 596 -14.83 -17.70 -1.10
C PRO A 596 -14.42 -17.51 -2.57
N ASP A 597 -14.41 -16.28 -3.11
CA ASP A 597 -13.99 -16.02 -4.49
C ASP A 597 -12.48 -16.24 -4.65
N PHE A 598 -11.69 -15.73 -3.71
CA PHE A 598 -10.23 -15.93 -3.69
C PHE A 598 -9.86 -17.40 -3.50
N GLN A 599 -10.52 -18.08 -2.55
CA GLN A 599 -10.30 -19.51 -2.34
C GLN A 599 -10.64 -20.32 -3.61
N ARG A 600 -11.76 -20.05 -4.28
CA ARG A 600 -12.14 -20.72 -5.53
C ARG A 600 -11.11 -20.50 -6.63
N PHE A 601 -10.66 -19.26 -6.82
CA PHE A 601 -9.60 -18.94 -7.79
C PHE A 601 -8.33 -19.77 -7.51
N LEU A 602 -7.89 -19.85 -6.25
CA LEU A 602 -6.71 -20.62 -5.86
C LEU A 602 -6.91 -22.14 -6.04
N LEU A 603 -8.10 -22.66 -5.76
CA LEU A 603 -8.45 -24.07 -5.94
C LEU A 603 -8.45 -24.46 -7.42
N HIS A 604 -9.07 -23.66 -8.30
CA HIS A 604 -9.07 -23.89 -9.74
C HIS A 604 -7.66 -23.88 -10.32
N ASN A 605 -6.81 -22.97 -9.82
CA ASN A 605 -5.44 -22.82 -10.30
C ASN A 605 -4.42 -23.65 -9.50
N LYS A 606 -4.84 -24.49 -8.55
CA LYS A 606 -3.98 -25.20 -7.59
C LYS A 606 -2.78 -25.89 -8.24
N LYS A 607 -3.01 -26.63 -9.34
CA LYS A 607 -1.94 -27.34 -10.05
C LYS A 607 -0.84 -26.38 -10.49
N LYS A 608 -1.20 -25.25 -11.12
CA LYS A 608 -0.23 -24.24 -11.58
C LYS A 608 0.35 -23.44 -10.42
N SER A 609 -0.47 -22.98 -9.49
CA SER A 609 -0.05 -22.16 -8.34
C SER A 609 0.99 -22.86 -7.46
N LEU A 610 0.92 -24.19 -7.30
CA LEU A 610 1.91 -24.96 -6.53
C LEU A 610 3.30 -25.00 -7.16
N HIS A 611 3.47 -24.69 -8.44
CA HIS A 611 4.76 -24.67 -9.12
C HIS A 611 5.39 -23.26 -9.22
N ASN A 612 4.74 -22.26 -8.65
CA ASN A 612 5.10 -20.84 -8.82
C ASN A 612 5.25 -20.14 -7.47
N PHE A 613 5.89 -18.98 -7.48
CA PHE A 613 5.81 -18.07 -6.35
C PHE A 613 4.44 -17.39 -6.38
N VAL A 614 3.71 -17.46 -5.27
CA VAL A 614 2.41 -16.80 -5.14
C VAL A 614 2.39 -16.03 -3.84
N ALA A 615 2.26 -14.72 -3.92
CA ALA A 615 2.17 -13.82 -2.78
C ALA A 615 0.76 -13.25 -2.64
N CYS A 616 0.31 -13.11 -1.39
CA CYS A 616 -0.89 -12.38 -1.03
C CYS A 616 -0.52 -11.30 -0.02
N GLY A 617 -0.99 -10.07 -0.20
CA GLY A 617 -0.67 -8.99 0.72
C GLY A 617 -1.72 -7.89 0.78
N GLY A 618 -1.47 -6.89 1.61
CA GLY A 618 -2.26 -5.67 1.70
C GLY A 618 -1.43 -4.44 2.03
N THR A 619 -2.09 -3.30 2.26
CA THR A 619 -1.43 -2.00 2.49
C THR A 619 -1.71 -1.36 3.85
N ALA A 620 -2.58 -1.96 4.70
CA ALA A 620 -2.95 -1.49 6.03
C ALA A 620 -3.35 0.01 6.08
N VAL A 621 -4.54 0.33 5.56
CA VAL A 621 -5.06 1.70 5.54
C VAL A 621 -6.56 1.68 5.87
N TYR A 622 -6.96 2.03 7.09
CA TYR A 622 -8.39 2.27 7.37
C TYR A 622 -8.86 3.52 6.62
N SER A 623 -9.91 3.35 5.84
CA SER A 623 -10.69 4.46 5.29
C SER A 623 -11.94 4.62 6.14
N ALA A 624 -12.18 5.83 6.63
CA ALA A 624 -13.37 6.12 7.40
C ALA A 624 -14.49 6.58 6.46
N ARG A 625 -15.57 5.79 6.39
CA ARG A 625 -16.86 6.25 5.85
C ARG A 625 -17.84 6.41 7.00
N SER A 626 -18.40 7.63 7.13
CA SER A 626 -19.50 7.92 8.05
C SER A 626 -20.66 6.96 7.75
N ARG A 627 -21.21 6.30 8.77
CA ARG A 627 -22.54 5.72 8.66
C ARG A 627 -23.50 6.88 8.34
N ARG A 628 -23.95 6.98 7.08
CA ARG A 628 -25.09 7.85 6.78
C ARG A 628 -26.30 7.20 7.44
N GLY A 629 -26.76 7.81 8.54
CA GLY A 629 -28.15 7.70 8.96
C GLY A 629 -29.08 8.35 7.96
#